data_AF-A0A7G2FPQ2-F1
#
_entry.id   AF-A0A7G2FPQ2-F1
#
_cell.length_a   1.000
_cell.length_b   1.000
_cell.length_c   1.000
_cell.angle_alpha   90.00
_cell.angle_beta   90.00
_cell.angle_gamma   90.00
#
_symmetry.space_group_name_H-M   'P 1'
#
loop_
_entity.id
_entity.type
_entity.pdbx_description
1 polymer ?
#
loop_
_entity_poly.entity_id
_entity_poly.type
_entity_poly.pdbx_seq_one_letter_code
_entity_poly.pdbx_strand_id
1 'polypeptide(L)'
;MEVERDQHISPPSLMAKTIPIIDLSNLDEELVAHAVVKGSEEWGIFHVVNHGIPMDLIQRLKDVGTQFFELPETEKKAVAKQDGSKDFEGYTTNLKYVKGEVWTENLFHRIWPPTCINFDYWPKNPPQYRYY
;
A
#
# COMPACT_ATOMS: atom_id res chain seq x y z
N MET A 1 -37.91 45.29 20.09
CA MET A 1 -36.51 45.16 19.67
C MET A 1 -36.43 43.89 18.87
N GLU A 2 -36.49 44.03 17.55
CA GLU A 2 -36.27 42.94 16.59
C GLU A 2 -34.77 42.66 16.57
N VAL A 3 -34.39 41.39 16.77
CA VAL A 3 -33.01 40.95 16.62
C VAL A 3 -32.89 40.44 15.18
N GLU A 4 -32.14 41.17 14.36
CA GLU A 4 -31.81 40.77 13.00
C GLU A 4 -31.17 39.37 12.99
N ARG A 5 -31.69 38.51 12.11
CA ARG A 5 -31.06 37.22 11.81
C ARG A 5 -29.84 37.49 10.95
N ASP A 6 -28.66 37.38 11.55
CA ASP A 6 -27.40 37.31 10.82
C ASP A 6 -27.48 36.16 9.82
N GLN A 7 -27.47 36.50 8.53
CA GLN A 7 -27.33 35.54 7.46
C GLN A 7 -25.93 34.98 7.53
N HIS A 8 -25.79 33.77 8.06
CA HIS A 8 -24.54 33.03 8.03
C HIS A 8 -24.22 32.69 6.57
N ILE A 9 -23.57 33.62 5.87
CA ILE A 9 -22.97 33.37 4.57
C ILE A 9 -21.86 32.35 4.82
N SER A 10 -22.12 31.09 4.49
CA SER A 10 -21.09 30.08 4.48
C SER A 10 -19.97 30.56 3.55
N PRO A 11 -18.69 30.51 3.97
CA PRO A 11 -17.60 30.85 3.06
C PRO A 11 -17.69 29.98 1.81
N PRO A 12 -17.21 30.46 0.64
CA PRO A 12 -17.18 29.67 -0.58
C PRO A 12 -16.55 28.33 -0.22
N SER A 13 -17.22 27.21 -0.53
CA SER A 13 -16.70 25.88 -0.25
C SER A 13 -15.26 25.84 -0.73
N LEU A 14 -14.31 25.79 0.21
CA LEU A 14 -12.93 25.51 -0.07
C LEU A 14 -12.98 24.10 -0.66
N MET A 15 -13.01 23.98 -1.99
CA MET A 15 -13.03 22.71 -2.70
C MET A 15 -11.92 21.88 -2.07
N ALA A 16 -12.29 20.86 -1.29
CA ALA A 16 -11.33 20.04 -0.62
C ALA A 16 -10.42 19.49 -1.70
N LYS A 17 -9.16 19.93 -1.71
CA LYS A 17 -8.15 19.40 -2.59
C LYS A 17 -8.19 17.87 -2.42
N THR A 18 -8.36 17.12 -3.50
CA THR A 18 -8.34 15.66 -3.51
C THR A 18 -6.97 15.15 -3.93
N ILE A 19 -6.59 13.95 -3.48
CA ILE A 19 -5.33 13.30 -3.88
C ILE A 19 -5.26 13.26 -5.43
N PRO A 20 -4.16 13.70 -6.05
CA PRO A 20 -4.04 13.73 -7.51
C PRO A 20 -4.16 12.34 -8.13
N ILE A 21 -4.72 12.27 -9.33
CA ILE A 21 -4.76 11.07 -10.16
C ILE A 21 -3.91 11.34 -11.40
N ILE A 22 -2.93 10.48 -11.66
CA ILE A 22 -2.00 10.58 -12.80
C ILE A 22 -2.28 9.43 -13.76
N ASP A 23 -2.57 9.77 -15.02
CA ASP A 23 -2.81 8.82 -16.10
C ASP A 23 -1.52 8.57 -16.90
N LEU A 24 -0.98 7.34 -16.84
CA LEU A 24 0.25 6.97 -17.55
C LEU A 24 0.03 6.57 -19.01
N SER A 25 -1.22 6.52 -19.49
CA SER A 25 -1.51 6.25 -20.91
C SER A 25 -1.44 7.47 -21.81
N ASN A 26 -1.21 8.66 -21.24
CA ASN A 26 -1.05 9.87 -22.02
C ASN A 26 0.23 9.79 -22.87
N LEU A 27 0.09 10.10 -24.16
CA LEU A 27 1.19 10.04 -25.13
C LEU A 27 2.19 11.18 -24.96
N ASP A 28 1.81 12.24 -24.25
CA ASP A 28 2.71 13.35 -23.89
C ASP A 28 3.48 12.99 -22.61
N GLU A 29 4.66 12.39 -22.78
CA GLU A 29 5.52 11.97 -21.68
C GLU A 29 5.99 13.14 -20.80
N GLU A 30 6.16 14.34 -21.38
CA GLU A 30 6.59 15.53 -20.64
C GLU A 30 5.47 16.01 -19.69
N LEU A 31 4.22 15.99 -20.16
CA LEU A 31 3.06 16.31 -19.33
C LEU A 31 2.89 15.30 -18.18
N VAL A 32 3.08 14.00 -18.46
CA VAL A 32 3.04 12.95 -17.41
C VAL A 32 4.15 13.17 -16.38
N ALA A 33 5.38 13.40 -16.83
CA ALA A 33 6.50 13.66 -15.93
C ALA A 33 6.26 14.91 -15.06
N HIS A 34 5.74 15.99 -15.65
CA HIS A 34 5.39 17.21 -14.92
C HIS A 34 4.31 16.96 -13.87
N ALA A 35 3.28 16.17 -14.19
CA ALA A 35 2.24 15.79 -13.24
C ALA A 35 2.81 14.97 -12.06
N VAL A 36 3.76 14.06 -12.32
CA VAL A 36 4.45 13.27 -11.29
C VAL A 36 5.29 14.16 -10.38
N VAL A 37 6.07 15.09 -10.94
CA VAL A 37 6.86 16.05 -10.17
C VAL A 37 5.94 16.89 -9.27
N LYS A 38 4.90 17.49 -9.86
CA LYS A 38 3.95 18.34 -9.12
C LYS A 38 3.22 17.56 -8.03
N GLY A 39 2.76 16.34 -8.32
CA GLY A 39 2.13 15.47 -7.32
C GLY A 39 3.10 15.10 -6.19
N SER A 40 4.37 14.89 -6.50
CA SER A 40 5.39 14.59 -5.50
C SER A 40 5.71 15.80 -4.62
N GLU A 41 5.84 17.00 -5.20
CA GLU A 41 6.18 18.23 -4.49
C GLU A 41 5.03 18.78 -3.64
N GLU A 42 3.82 18.82 -4.20
CA GLU A 42 2.66 19.43 -3.53
C GLU A 42 1.96 18.47 -2.56
N TRP A 43 2.00 17.16 -2.82
CA TRP A 43 1.25 16.15 -2.05
C TRP A 43 2.10 15.06 -1.42
N GLY A 44 3.22 14.68 -2.04
CA GLY A 44 4.02 13.52 -1.64
C GLY A 44 3.34 12.16 -1.90
N ILE A 45 2.11 12.16 -2.43
CA ILE A 45 1.32 10.98 -2.78
C ILE A 45 0.35 11.31 -3.92
N PHE A 46 0.08 10.32 -4.78
CA PHE A 46 -0.90 10.39 -5.86
C PHE A 46 -1.36 8.98 -6.23
N HIS A 47 -2.54 8.88 -6.85
CA HIS A 47 -2.99 7.66 -7.50
C HIS A 47 -2.47 7.61 -8.93
N VAL A 48 -2.15 6.40 -9.41
CA VAL A 48 -1.75 6.15 -10.78
C VAL A 48 -2.81 5.28 -11.45
N VAL A 49 -3.24 5.67 -12.66
CA VAL A 49 -4.16 4.89 -13.50
C VAL A 49 -3.52 4.58 -14.85
N ASN A 50 -4.05 3.59 -15.55
CA ASN A 50 -3.55 3.13 -16.85
C ASN A 50 -2.04 2.82 -16.87
N HIS A 51 -1.52 2.28 -15.78
CA HIS A 51 -0.10 1.95 -15.56
C HIS A 51 0.41 0.73 -16.35
N GLY A 52 -0.40 0.13 -17.23
CA GLY A 52 -0.03 -1.04 -18.02
C GLY A 52 0.02 -2.38 -17.27
N ILE A 53 0.06 -2.38 -15.93
CA ILE A 53 -0.06 -3.61 -15.13
C ILE A 53 -1.45 -4.25 -15.33
N PRO A 54 -1.54 -5.53 -15.75
CA PRO A 54 -2.82 -6.22 -15.95
C PRO A 54 -3.66 -6.30 -14.66
N MET A 55 -4.95 -6.01 -14.78
CA MET A 55 -5.86 -6.00 -13.63
C MET A 55 -6.08 -7.39 -13.03
N ASP A 56 -6.03 -8.44 -13.85
CA ASP A 56 -6.12 -9.84 -13.41
C ASP A 56 -4.90 -10.25 -12.57
N LEU A 57 -3.72 -9.71 -12.87
CA LEU A 57 -2.52 -9.92 -12.06
C LEU A 57 -2.66 -9.25 -10.68
N ILE A 58 -3.14 -8.01 -10.64
CA ILE A 58 -3.39 -7.30 -9.37
C ILE A 58 -4.45 -8.02 -8.54
N GLN A 59 -5.52 -8.52 -9.19
CA GLN A 59 -6.56 -9.27 -8.49
C GLN A 59 -6.01 -10.57 -7.89
N ARG A 60 -5.24 -11.35 -8.66
CA ARG A 60 -4.60 -12.56 -8.15
C ARG A 60 -3.67 -12.28 -6.98
N LEU A 61 -2.87 -11.21 -7.06
CA LEU A 61 -1.99 -10.79 -5.95
C LEU A 61 -2.78 -10.54 -4.67
N LYS A 62 -3.91 -9.83 -4.78
CA LYS A 62 -4.82 -9.59 -3.64
C LYS A 62 -5.39 -10.91 -3.12
N ASP A 63 -5.89 -11.76 -4.01
CA ASP A 63 -6.53 -13.02 -3.63
C ASP A 63 -5.57 -13.96 -2.89
N VAL A 64 -4.34 -14.16 -3.40
CA VAL A 64 -3.35 -15.03 -2.73
C VAL A 64 -2.84 -14.43 -1.42
N GLY A 65 -2.74 -13.10 -1.34
CA GLY A 65 -2.41 -12.40 -0.10
C GLY A 65 -3.48 -12.59 0.96
N THR A 66 -4.75 -12.37 0.60
CA THR A 66 -5.90 -12.60 1.49
C THR A 66 -5.94 -14.04 1.98
N GLN A 67 -5.82 -15.01 1.07
CA GLN A 67 -5.80 -16.43 1.42
C GLN A 67 -4.70 -16.76 2.43
N PHE A 68 -3.49 -16.20 2.30
CA PHE A 68 -2.42 -16.38 3.27
C PHE A 68 -2.81 -15.84 4.66
N PHE A 69 -3.38 -14.63 4.74
CA PHE A 69 -3.72 -14.03 6.04
C PHE A 69 -4.94 -14.69 6.72
N GLU A 70 -5.79 -15.37 5.96
CA GLU A 70 -6.89 -16.21 6.45
C GLU A 70 -6.42 -17.58 6.99
N LEU A 71 -5.17 -17.99 6.73
CA LEU A 71 -4.65 -19.25 7.26
C LEU A 71 -4.57 -19.25 8.80
N PRO A 72 -4.58 -20.45 9.41
CA PRO A 72 -4.29 -20.60 10.83
C PRO A 72 -2.96 -19.95 11.23
N GLU A 73 -2.91 -19.40 12.44
CA GLU A 73 -1.72 -18.71 12.96
C GLU A 73 -0.46 -19.57 12.90
N THR A 74 -0.59 -20.89 13.10
CA THR A 74 0.54 -21.84 13.01
C THR A 74 1.17 -21.89 11.62
N GLU A 75 0.36 -21.78 10.56
CA GLU A 75 0.85 -21.74 9.18
C GLU A 75 1.47 -20.38 8.85
N LYS A 76 0.86 -19.28 9.32
CA LYS A 76 1.44 -17.94 9.16
C LYS A 76 2.78 -17.81 9.90
N LYS A 77 2.88 -18.38 11.09
CA LYS A 77 4.11 -18.41 11.91
C LYS A 77 5.22 -19.30 11.32
N ALA A 78 4.91 -20.20 10.38
CA ALA A 78 5.92 -21.01 9.71
C ALA A 78 6.90 -20.18 8.86
N VAL A 79 6.50 -18.96 8.49
CA VAL A 79 7.35 -17.97 7.78
C VAL A 79 7.63 -16.75 8.65
N ALA A 80 7.52 -16.87 9.98
CA ALA A 80 7.74 -15.76 10.90
C ALA A 80 9.18 -15.23 10.82
N LYS A 81 9.31 -13.92 11.04
CA LYS A 81 10.60 -13.31 11.31
C LYS A 81 11.24 -13.99 12.51
N GLN A 82 12.47 -14.48 12.36
CA GLN A 82 13.19 -15.13 13.45
C GLN A 82 13.57 -14.13 14.55
N ASP A 83 13.45 -14.56 15.81
CA ASP A 83 13.85 -13.78 16.97
C ASP A 83 15.34 -13.45 16.92
N GLY A 84 15.69 -12.19 17.18
CA GLY A 84 17.07 -11.71 17.09
C GLY A 84 17.61 -11.55 15.66
N SER A 85 16.84 -11.90 14.63
CA SER A 85 17.23 -11.63 13.24
C SER A 85 17.32 -10.14 12.96
N LYS A 86 18.42 -9.75 12.28
CA LYS A 86 18.64 -8.41 11.74
C LYS A 86 17.92 -8.17 10.41
N ASP A 87 17.44 -9.24 9.75
CA ASP A 87 16.61 -9.10 8.56
C ASP A 87 15.24 -8.52 8.93
N PHE A 88 14.58 -7.86 7.99
CA PHE A 88 13.21 -7.37 8.15
C PHE A 88 12.16 -8.33 7.58
N GLU A 89 12.61 -9.44 6.98
CA GLU A 89 11.74 -10.40 6.30
C GLU A 89 11.01 -11.33 7.26
N GLY A 90 9.87 -11.82 6.82
CA GLY A 90 9.02 -12.77 7.52
C GLY A 90 7.71 -12.17 8.02
N TYR A 91 6.86 -13.07 8.48
CA TYR A 91 5.58 -12.75 9.11
C TYR A 91 5.81 -12.15 10.50
N THR A 92 5.07 -11.09 10.82
CA THR A 92 5.12 -10.39 12.11
C THR A 92 3.73 -9.97 12.53
N THR A 93 3.51 -9.92 13.85
CA THR A 93 2.30 -9.40 14.47
C THR A 93 2.64 -8.28 15.43
N ASN A 94 1.74 -7.32 15.61
CA ASN A 94 1.82 -6.27 16.62
C ASN A 94 3.11 -5.44 16.51
N LEU A 95 3.23 -4.66 15.43
CA LEU A 95 4.33 -3.73 15.27
C LEU A 95 4.35 -2.73 16.44
N LYS A 96 5.48 -2.72 17.16
CA LYS A 96 5.72 -1.80 18.27
C LYS A 96 6.21 -0.47 17.72
N TYR A 97 5.42 0.58 17.90
CA TYR A 97 5.81 1.95 17.57
C TYR A 97 6.21 2.70 18.84
N VAL A 98 6.95 3.79 18.67
CA VAL A 98 7.36 4.68 19.78
C VAL A 98 6.17 5.17 20.62
N LYS A 99 4.98 5.28 20.02
CA LYS A 99 3.74 5.76 20.65
C LYS A 99 2.74 4.66 21.04
N GLY A 100 3.12 3.38 20.98
CA GLY A 100 2.26 2.26 21.40
C GLY A 100 2.28 1.06 20.45
N GLU A 101 1.49 0.05 20.78
CA GLU A 101 1.30 -1.14 19.95
C GLU A 101 0.01 -1.00 19.13
N VAL A 102 0.10 -1.25 17.83
CA VAL A 102 -1.07 -1.33 16.95
C VAL A 102 -1.22 -2.78 16.51
N TRP A 103 -2.43 -3.33 16.70
CA TRP A 103 -2.74 -4.66 16.19
C TRP A 103 -2.64 -4.66 14.66
N THR A 104 -1.64 -5.38 14.16
CA THR A 104 -1.32 -5.50 12.74
C THR A 104 -0.72 -6.87 12.51
N GLU A 105 -1.01 -7.46 11.36
CA GLU A 105 -0.30 -8.62 10.84
C GLU A 105 0.39 -8.17 9.55
N ASN A 106 1.68 -8.47 9.40
CA ASN A 106 2.46 -8.07 8.23
C ASN A 106 3.32 -9.23 7.75
N LEU A 107 3.57 -9.28 6.45
CA LEU A 107 4.53 -10.18 5.84
C LEU A 107 5.41 -9.35 4.92
N PHE A 108 6.71 -9.30 5.22
CA PHE A 108 7.69 -8.63 4.38
C PHE A 108 8.66 -9.66 3.79
N HIS A 109 8.99 -9.52 2.52
CA HIS A 109 10.07 -10.27 1.87
C HIS A 109 10.57 -9.51 0.66
N ARG A 110 11.80 -9.81 0.25
CA ARG A 110 12.47 -9.23 -0.91
C ARG A 110 12.00 -9.96 -2.17
N ILE A 111 11.60 -9.19 -3.17
CA ILE A 111 11.23 -9.70 -4.51
C ILE A 111 12.25 -9.30 -5.60
N TRP A 112 13.19 -8.40 -5.29
CA TRP A 112 14.23 -7.93 -6.21
C TRP A 112 15.42 -7.33 -5.43
N PRO A 113 16.68 -7.47 -5.91
CA PRO A 113 17.11 -8.28 -7.05
C PRO A 113 17.07 -9.80 -6.76
N PRO A 114 17.07 -10.68 -7.79
CA PRO A 114 16.93 -12.12 -7.60
C PRO A 114 17.97 -12.74 -6.67
N THR A 115 19.18 -12.18 -6.63
CA THR A 115 20.29 -12.61 -5.77
C THR A 115 20.02 -12.42 -4.27
N CYS A 116 19.03 -11.62 -3.90
CA CYS A 116 18.71 -11.30 -2.51
C CYS A 116 17.35 -11.87 -2.06
N ILE A 117 16.68 -12.65 -2.91
CA ILE A 117 15.41 -13.30 -2.57
C ILE A 117 15.70 -14.46 -1.61
N ASN A 118 15.05 -14.43 -0.45
CA ASN A 118 15.07 -15.54 0.49
C ASN A 118 13.69 -16.21 0.54
N PHE A 119 13.57 -17.37 -0.13
CA PHE A 119 12.33 -18.13 -0.21
C PHE A 119 11.91 -18.81 1.10
N ASP A 120 12.74 -18.78 2.15
CA ASP A 120 12.36 -19.31 3.46
C ASP A 120 11.27 -18.46 4.11
N TYR A 121 11.23 -17.15 3.82
CA TYR A 121 10.21 -16.23 4.32
C TYR A 121 8.96 -16.12 3.43
N TRP A 122 8.92 -16.84 2.30
CA TRP A 122 7.76 -16.81 1.41
C TRP A 122 6.72 -17.85 1.87
N PRO A 123 5.42 -17.53 1.90
CA PRO A 123 4.35 -18.50 2.12
C PRO A 123 4.46 -19.72 1.21
N LYS A 124 4.25 -20.92 1.76
CA LYS A 124 4.13 -22.17 0.98
C LYS A 124 2.68 -22.48 0.61
N ASN A 125 1.75 -21.96 1.42
CA ASN A 125 0.32 -22.01 1.22
C ASN A 125 -0.21 -20.55 1.19
N PRO A 126 -1.06 -20.19 0.22
CA PRO A 126 -1.39 -20.95 -0.99
C PRO A 126 -0.16 -21.10 -1.91
N PRO A 127 0.01 -22.22 -2.65
CA PRO A 127 1.20 -22.45 -3.49
C PRO A 127 1.36 -21.40 -4.60
N GLN A 128 0.23 -20.81 -5.05
CA GLN A 128 0.18 -19.72 -6.02
C GLN A 128 0.90 -18.45 -5.55
N TYR A 129 1.17 -18.31 -4.25
CA TYR A 129 1.96 -17.19 -3.73
C TYR A 129 3.37 -17.14 -4.31
N ARG A 130 3.97 -18.30 -4.61
CA ARG A 130 5.36 -18.40 -5.09
C ARG A 130 5.49 -18.57 -6.59
N TYR A 131 4.38 -18.72 -7.31
CA TYR A 131 4.43 -18.79 -8.76
C TYR A 131 4.43 -17.36 -9.29
N TYR A 132 5.22 -17.12 -10.34
CA TYR A 132 5.52 -15.84 -11.02
C TYR A 132 6.77 -15.10 -10.53
#